data_AF-A0A077NPI1-F1
#
_entry.id   AF-A0A077NPI1-F1
#
_cell.length_a   1.000
_cell.length_b   1.000
_cell.length_c   1.000
_cell.angle_alpha   90.00
_cell.angle_beta   90.00
_cell.angle_gamma   90.00
#
_symmetry.space_group_name_H-M   'P 1'
#
loop_
_entity.id
_entity.type
_entity.pdbx_description
1 polymer ?
#
loop_
_entity_poly.entity_id
_entity_poly.type
_entity_poly.pdbx_seq_one_letter_code
_entity_poly.pdbx_strand_id
1 'polypeptide(L)'
;MKLWLKKRLSILIGLTAILIFVHLISTLTGSALNHFGIIPRYFQGLIGIPLSPFLHGSWKHLFSNLPALLMLSTLLMTHSIRYYVLASLFIIFMEGTLVWLFGRTSIHIGASG
;
A
#
# COMPACT_ATOMS: atom_id res chain seq x y z
N MET A 1 -19.32 22.12 3.10
CA MET A 1 -18.22 21.46 2.35
C MET A 1 -18.78 20.77 1.11
N LYS A 2 -18.27 21.09 -0.09
CA LYS A 2 -18.72 20.50 -1.37
C LYS A 2 -18.67 18.95 -1.29
N LEU A 3 -19.72 18.27 -1.75
CA LEU A 3 -19.89 16.80 -1.66
C LEU A 3 -18.67 16.03 -2.23
N TRP A 4 -18.04 16.58 -3.27
CA TRP A 4 -16.85 16.01 -3.90
C TRP A 4 -15.64 15.90 -2.96
N LEU A 5 -15.53 16.78 -1.97
CA LEU A 5 -14.38 16.94 -1.09
C LEU A 5 -14.56 16.03 0.12
N LYS A 6 -15.81 15.91 0.60
CA LYS A 6 -16.22 14.90 1.57
C LYS A 6 -15.82 13.51 1.08
N LYS A 7 -16.18 13.15 -0.16
CA LYS A 7 -15.85 11.84 -0.74
C LYS A 7 -14.34 11.56 -0.76
N ARG A 8 -13.52 12.53 -1.21
CA ARG A 8 -12.06 12.39 -1.28
C ARG A 8 -11.43 12.22 0.10
N LEU A 9 -11.86 13.06 1.05
CA LEU A 9 -11.39 12.97 2.42
C LEU A 9 -11.78 11.63 3.05
N SER A 10 -13.00 11.15 2.82
CA SER A 10 -13.44 9.82 3.27
C SER A 10 -12.59 8.70 2.71
N ILE A 11 -12.14 8.78 1.44
CA ILE A 11 -11.24 7.77 0.86
C ILE A 11 -9.87 7.80 1.55
N LEU A 12 -9.30 8.99 1.77
CA LEU A 12 -7.97 9.12 2.42
C LEU A 12 -8.01 8.65 3.88
N ILE A 13 -9.06 9.00 4.62
CA ILE A 13 -9.30 8.52 5.98
C ILE A 13 -9.48 7.00 5.97
N GLY A 14 -10.30 6.47 5.05
CA GLY A 14 -10.52 5.04 4.91
C GLY A 14 -9.23 4.27 4.62
N LEU A 15 -8.43 4.76 3.66
CA LEU A 15 -7.11 4.19 3.35
C LEU A 15 -6.20 4.18 4.58
N THR A 16 -6.09 5.31 5.27
CA THR A 16 -5.26 5.43 6.48
C THR A 16 -5.73 4.48 7.58
N ALA A 17 -7.05 4.39 7.80
CA ALA A 17 -7.64 3.49 8.78
C ALA A 17 -7.35 2.02 8.45
N ILE A 18 -7.46 1.62 7.18
CA ILE A 18 -7.13 0.27 6.72
C ILE A 18 -5.65 -0.04 7.01
N LEU A 19 -4.73 0.86 6.66
CA LEU A 19 -3.29 0.66 6.88
C LEU A 19 -2.95 0.51 8.36
N ILE A 20 -3.52 1.36 9.21
CA ILE A 20 -3.33 1.28 10.67
C ILE A 20 -3.94 -0.01 11.21
N PHE A 21 -5.13 -0.40 10.76
CA PHE A 21 -5.83 -1.60 11.23
C PHE A 21 -5.08 -2.88 10.84
N VAL A 22 -4.64 -2.99 9.59
CA VAL A 22 -3.83 -4.12 9.12
C VAL A 22 -2.53 -4.21 9.90
N HIS A 23 -1.84 -3.09 10.09
CA HIS A 23 -0.59 -3.07 10.86
C HIS A 23 -0.81 -3.39 12.34
N LEU A 24 -1.91 -2.94 12.94
CA LEU A 24 -2.30 -3.30 14.30
C LEU A 24 -2.48 -4.82 14.43
N ILE A 25 -3.23 -5.46 13.54
CA ILE A 25 -3.37 -6.92 13.53
C ILE A 25 -2.01 -7.60 13.35
N SER A 26 -1.15 -7.08 12.46
CA SER A 26 0.20 -7.61 12.27
C SER A 26 0.99 -7.56 13.57
N THR A 27 0.92 -6.45 14.32
CA THR A 27 1.62 -6.33 15.61
C THR A 27 1.09 -7.28 16.68
N LEU A 28 -0.24 -7.48 16.74
CA LEU A 28 -0.87 -8.40 17.69
C LEU A 28 -0.59 -9.88 17.38
N THR A 29 -0.30 -10.20 16.13
CA THR A 29 0.01 -11.57 15.66
C THR A 29 1.50 -11.85 15.55
N GLY A 30 2.37 -10.99 16.10
CA GLY A 30 3.82 -11.18 16.07
C GLY A 30 4.42 -11.02 14.66
N SER A 31 3.86 -10.12 13.85
CA SER A 31 4.24 -9.85 12.45
C SER A 31 3.94 -10.97 11.46
N ALA A 32 3.03 -11.89 11.81
CA ALA A 32 2.65 -13.02 10.94
C ALA A 32 2.17 -12.56 9.55
N LEU A 33 1.45 -11.43 9.47
CA LEU A 33 0.94 -10.89 8.21
C LEU A 33 2.03 -10.47 7.21
N ASN A 34 3.25 -10.18 7.68
CA ASN A 34 4.33 -9.77 6.80
C ASN A 34 4.78 -10.90 5.85
N HIS A 35 4.45 -12.16 6.13
CA HIS A 35 4.71 -13.29 5.23
C HIS A 35 3.92 -13.21 3.92
N PHE A 36 2.84 -12.41 3.87
CA PHE A 36 2.09 -12.13 2.65
C PHE A 36 2.72 -11.01 1.79
N GLY A 37 3.94 -10.56 2.10
CA GLY A 37 4.68 -9.62 1.27
C GLY A 37 5.22 -10.26 -0.03
N ILE A 38 5.84 -9.43 -0.88
CA ILE A 38 6.43 -9.92 -2.13
C ILE A 38 7.70 -10.69 -1.81
N ILE A 39 7.78 -11.93 -2.27
CA ILE A 39 8.99 -12.77 -2.22
C ILE A 39 9.51 -12.92 -3.65
N PRO A 40 10.61 -12.24 -4.03
CA PRO A 40 11.05 -12.20 -5.42
C PRO A 40 11.39 -13.58 -5.97
N ARG A 41 10.92 -13.88 -7.17
CA ARG A 41 11.16 -15.13 -7.93
C ARG A 41 10.58 -16.40 -7.31
N TYR A 42 9.70 -16.28 -6.31
CA TYR A 42 8.92 -17.39 -5.76
C TYR A 42 7.44 -17.23 -6.10
N PHE A 43 6.79 -18.33 -6.52
CA PHE A 43 5.38 -18.31 -6.91
C PHE A 43 4.46 -17.83 -5.78
N GLN A 44 4.72 -18.28 -4.55
CA GLN A 44 3.99 -17.84 -3.35
C GLN A 44 4.10 -16.32 -3.12
N GLY A 45 5.20 -15.69 -3.52
CA GLY A 45 5.43 -14.26 -3.39
C GLY A 45 4.58 -13.38 -4.31
N LEU A 46 3.92 -13.96 -5.32
CA LEU A 46 3.02 -13.21 -6.21
C LEU A 46 1.78 -12.69 -5.48
N ILE A 47 1.34 -13.39 -4.41
CA ILE A 47 0.23 -12.90 -3.57
C ILE A 47 0.58 -11.55 -2.93
N GLY A 48 1.87 -11.28 -2.75
CA GLY A 48 2.36 -10.04 -2.21
C GLY A 48 2.16 -8.84 -3.13
N ILE A 49 2.00 -9.02 -4.45
CA ILE A 49 1.85 -7.88 -5.37
C ILE A 49 0.69 -6.97 -4.96
N PRO A 50 -0.56 -7.47 -4.81
CA PRO A 50 -1.66 -6.62 -4.36
C PRO A 50 -1.63 -6.31 -2.86
N LEU A 51 -0.92 -7.10 -2.04
CA LEU A 51 -1.01 -7.02 -0.57
C LEU A 51 0.12 -6.20 0.07
N SER A 52 1.30 -6.14 -0.55
CA SER A 52 2.49 -5.49 0.00
C SER A 52 2.29 -4.01 0.35
N PRO A 53 1.50 -3.20 -0.37
CA PRO A 53 1.25 -1.81 0.02
C PRO A 53 0.56 -1.67 1.38
N PHE A 54 -0.17 -2.70 1.82
CA PHE A 54 -0.90 -2.68 3.09
C PHE A 54 -0.08 -3.21 4.27
N LEU A 55 1.05 -3.86 3.99
CA LEU A 55 1.90 -4.52 4.99
C LEU A 55 3.08 -3.62 5.35
N HIS A 56 3.43 -3.54 6.64
CA HIS A 56 4.54 -2.71 7.11
C HIS A 56 5.35 -3.44 8.20
N GLY A 57 6.68 -3.35 8.11
CA GLY A 57 7.58 -4.02 9.06
C GLY A 57 7.66 -3.36 10.44
N SER A 58 7.24 -2.09 10.57
CA SER A 58 7.20 -1.37 11.85
C SER A 58 6.26 -0.18 11.79
N TRP A 59 5.85 0.33 12.96
CA TRP A 59 5.09 1.57 13.06
C TRP A 59 5.83 2.76 12.44
N LYS A 60 7.16 2.85 12.65
CA LYS A 60 8.00 3.89 12.04
C LYS A 60 7.95 3.83 10.51
N HIS A 61 7.99 2.61 9.95
CA HIS A 61 7.91 2.41 8.51
C HIS A 61 6.54 2.83 7.95
N LEU A 62 5.44 2.50 8.64
CA LEU A 62 4.10 2.96 8.25
C LEU A 62 3.99 4.49 8.27
N PHE A 63 4.39 5.12 9.38
CA PHE A 63 4.28 6.57 9.52
C PHE A 63 5.24 7.35 8.59
N SER A 64 6.33 6.75 8.12
CA SER A 64 7.19 7.38 7.10
C SER A 64 6.58 7.33 5.69
N ASN A 65 5.71 6.36 5.40
CA ASN A 65 5.07 6.20 4.10
C ASN A 65 3.80 7.05 3.97
N LEU A 66 3.04 7.21 5.06
CA LEU A 66 1.76 7.92 5.06
C LEU A 66 1.80 9.34 4.45
N PRO A 67 2.79 10.22 4.74
CA PRO A 67 2.82 11.56 4.17
C PRO A 67 2.90 11.55 2.64
N ALA A 68 3.83 10.76 2.08
CA ALA A 68 4.00 10.64 0.64
C ALA A 68 2.75 10.02 -0.02
N LEU A 69 2.24 8.93 0.54
CA LEU A 69 1.05 8.25 0.05
C LEU A 69 -0.17 9.17 0.03
N LEU A 70 -0.43 9.90 1.12
CA LEU A 70 -1.59 10.81 1.22
C LEU A 70 -1.44 12.03 0.31
N MET A 71 -0.22 12.56 0.16
CA MET A 71 0.05 13.67 -0.75
C MET A 71 -0.19 13.25 -2.21
N LEU A 72 0.42 12.14 -2.65
CA LEU A 72 0.24 11.62 -4.01
C LEU A 72 -1.21 11.21 -4.29
N SER A 73 -1.87 10.56 -3.32
CA SER A 73 -3.28 10.20 -3.44
C SER A 73 -4.16 11.44 -3.63
N THR A 74 -3.89 12.51 -2.86
CA THR A 74 -4.61 13.79 -3.00
C THR A 74 -4.37 14.40 -4.37
N LEU A 75 -3.12 14.43 -4.85
CA LEU A 75 -2.75 14.96 -6.16
C LEU A 75 -3.42 14.20 -7.30
N LEU A 76 -3.34 12.86 -7.32
CA LEU A 76 -4.00 12.03 -8.35
C LEU A 76 -5.52 12.20 -8.33
N MET A 77 -6.10 12.32 -7.13
CA MET A 77 -7.52 12.53 -6.98
C MET A 77 -7.97 13.88 -7.54
N THR A 78 -7.13 14.93 -7.62
CA THR A 78 -7.53 16.23 -8.19
C THR A 78 -8.15 16.10 -9.58
N HIS A 79 -7.63 15.19 -10.42
CA HIS A 79 -8.22 14.83 -11.71
C HIS A 79 -9.53 14.07 -11.53
N SER A 80 -9.48 12.83 -11.04
CA SER A 80 -10.68 12.05 -10.75
C SER A 80 -10.37 10.87 -9.82
N ILE A 81 -11.39 10.38 -9.11
CA ILE A 81 -11.27 9.16 -8.30
C ILE A 81 -10.93 7.95 -9.18
N ARG A 82 -11.52 7.88 -10.39
CA ARG A 82 -11.25 6.80 -11.35
C ARG A 82 -9.78 6.78 -11.76
N TYR A 83 -9.20 7.94 -12.05
CA TYR A 83 -7.78 8.06 -12.39
C TYR A 83 -6.88 7.62 -11.23
N TYR A 84 -7.21 8.05 -10.00
CA TYR A 84 -6.51 7.58 -8.80
C TYR A 84 -6.51 6.05 -8.69
N VAL A 85 -7.68 5.41 -8.80
CA VAL A 85 -7.78 3.95 -8.70
C VAL A 85 -6.99 3.24 -9.81
N LEU A 86 -7.12 3.68 -11.06
CA LEU A 86 -6.40 3.07 -12.19
C LEU A 86 -4.88 3.23 -12.06
N ALA A 87 -4.42 4.40 -11.65
CA ALA A 87 -3.00 4.66 -11.41
C ALA A 87 -2.48 3.83 -10.23
N SER A 88 -3.22 3.75 -9.11
CA SER A 88 -2.83 2.90 -7.98
C SER A 88 -2.75 1.42 -8.38
N LEU A 89 -3.72 0.89 -9.12
CA LEU A 89 -3.66 -0.48 -9.61
C LEU A 89 -2.46 -0.69 -10.54
N PHE A 90 -2.23 0.23 -11.48
CA PHE A 90 -1.08 0.16 -12.38
C PHE A 90 0.24 0.13 -11.60
N ILE A 91 0.44 1.04 -10.64
CA ILE A 91 1.65 1.10 -9.81
C ILE A 91 1.81 -0.21 -9.05
N ILE A 92 0.79 -0.64 -8.31
CA ILE A 92 0.82 -1.88 -7.50
C ILE A 92 1.23 -3.08 -8.35
N PHE A 93 0.59 -3.28 -9.51
CA PHE A 93 0.87 -4.46 -10.33
C PHE A 93 2.18 -4.35 -11.10
N MET A 94 2.50 -3.20 -11.69
CA MET A 94 3.73 -3.03 -12.46
C MET A 94 4.94 -3.03 -11.56
N GLU A 95 4.97 -2.17 -10.54
CA GLU A 95 6.06 -2.11 -9.58
C GLU A 95 6.19 -3.43 -8.83
N GLY A 96 5.09 -4.01 -8.33
CA GLY A 96 5.13 -5.29 -7.64
C GLY A 96 5.69 -6.42 -8.51
N THR A 97 5.37 -6.44 -9.81
CA THR A 97 5.96 -7.39 -10.77
C THR A 97 7.46 -7.13 -10.96
N LEU A 98 7.88 -5.86 -11.07
CA LEU A 98 9.29 -5.51 -11.19
C LEU A 98 10.08 -5.88 -9.93
N VAL A 99 9.53 -5.64 -8.74
CA VAL A 99 10.11 -6.07 -7.45
C VAL A 99 10.17 -7.59 -7.39
N TRP A 100 9.14 -8.30 -7.86
CA TRP A 100 9.14 -9.75 -7.88
C TRP A 100 10.20 -10.34 -8.82
N LEU A 101 10.47 -9.71 -9.97
CA LEU A 101 11.50 -10.14 -10.93
C LEU A 101 12.92 -9.81 -10.45
N PHE A 102 13.13 -8.55 -10.02
CA PHE A 102 14.46 -7.97 -9.85
C PHE A 102 14.86 -7.74 -8.38
N GLY A 103 13.92 -7.84 -7.44
CA GLY A 103 14.15 -7.61 -6.02
C GLY A 103 15.15 -8.61 -5.41
N ARG A 104 15.82 -8.16 -4.34
CA ARG A 104 16.68 -9.02 -3.51
C ARG A 104 15.85 -10.09 -2.80
N THR A 105 16.49 -11.19 -2.41
CA THR A 105 15.89 -12.30 -1.63
C THR A 105 15.55 -11.88 -0.20
N SER A 106 14.53 -11.05 -0.06
CA SER A 106 13.90 -10.63 1.19
C SER A 106 12.41 -10.47 0.96
N ILE A 107 11.61 -10.43 2.03
CA ILE A 107 10.20 -10.06 1.92
C ILE A 107 10.10 -8.54 1.73
N HIS A 108 9.45 -8.11 0.66
CA HIS A 108 9.21 -6.69 0.35
C HIS A 108 7.77 -6.31 0.70
N ILE A 109 7.64 -5.26 1.50
CA ILE A 109 6.38 -4.72 2.03
C ILE A 109 6.50 -3.19 2.14
N GLY A 110 5.38 -2.49 2.09
CA GLY A 110 5.30 -1.03 2.17
C GLY A 110 4.65 -0.41 0.93
N ALA A 111 4.18 0.83 1.09
CA ALA A 111 3.49 1.61 0.05
C ALA A 111 4.38 2.73 -0.51
N SER A 112 5.70 2.50 -0.62
CA SER A 112 6.68 3.53 -0.95
C SER A 112 6.93 3.73 -2.44
N GLY A 113 6.43 2.83 -3.28
CA GLY A 113 6.66 2.86 -4.73
C GLY A 113 5.71 3.73 -5.53
#